data_AF-A0A3D0NIM9-F1
#
_entry.id   AF-A0A3D0NIM9-F1
#
_cell.length_a   1.000
_cell.length_b   1.000
_cell.length_c   1.000
_cell.angle_alpha   90.00
_cell.angle_beta   90.00
_cell.angle_gamma   90.00
#
_symmetry.space_group_name_H-M   'P 1'
#
loop_
_entity.id
_entity.type
_entity.pdbx_description
1 polymer ?
#
loop_
_entity_poly.entity_id
_entity_poly.type
_entity_poly.pdbx_seq_one_letter_code
_entity_poly.pdbx_strand_id
1 'polypeptide(L)'
;LGGMLTNFSTVHKRLQRMKELEAMEQTGGFEGRTKKEILMLTREKNKLERSLGGIRDMSKVPSAIWVVDTNKEHLAVAEARKLNIPIIAILDTNCDPDLVDYPIPGNDDAIRSAALLTKVIAAAIAEGLQARGGAGGGDKTGSESGAAAEPLAEWEQELLASAAIEAAPTEPGPVADESVTIEVPAEG
;
A
#
# COMPACT_ATOMS: atom_id res chain seq x y z
N LEU A 1 -3.02 -12.87 -11.96
CA LEU A 1 -1.83 -13.69 -12.30
C LEU A 1 -1.63 -14.63 -11.12
N GLY A 2 -1.63 -15.94 -11.33
CA GLY A 2 -1.36 -16.90 -10.26
C GLY A 2 0.14 -17.21 -10.15
N GLY A 3 0.59 -17.55 -8.95
CA GLY A 3 1.97 -17.88 -8.62
C GLY A 3 2.82 -16.69 -8.17
N MET A 4 2.22 -15.55 -7.83
CA MET A 4 2.97 -14.34 -7.44
C MET A 4 3.69 -14.49 -6.11
N LEU A 5 3.02 -15.07 -5.11
CA LEU A 5 3.60 -15.28 -3.79
C LEU A 5 4.25 -16.67 -3.73
N THR A 6 3.54 -17.69 -4.21
CA THR A 6 3.99 -19.09 -4.09
C THR A 6 5.20 -19.44 -4.97
N ASN A 7 5.40 -18.72 -6.09
CA ASN A 7 6.57 -18.86 -6.97
C ASN A 7 7.37 -17.56 -7.07
N PHE A 8 7.61 -16.92 -5.92
CA PHE A 8 8.31 -15.63 -5.85
C PHE A 8 9.69 -15.66 -6.51
N SER A 9 10.43 -16.77 -6.44
CA SER A 9 11.76 -16.89 -7.08
C SER A 9 11.73 -16.71 -8.60
N THR A 10 10.67 -17.15 -9.27
CA THR A 10 10.50 -16.95 -10.72
C THR A 10 10.05 -15.53 -11.04
N VAL A 11 9.13 -14.98 -10.24
CA VAL A 11 8.63 -13.61 -10.40
C VAL A 11 9.76 -12.60 -10.15
N HIS A 12 10.61 -12.85 -9.16
CA HIS A 12 11.75 -12.02 -8.84
C HIS A 12 12.75 -11.93 -10.01
N LYS A 13 12.97 -13.02 -10.76
CA LYS A 13 13.78 -12.97 -12.00
C LYS A 13 13.16 -12.06 -13.07
N ARG A 14 11.82 -12.06 -13.19
CA ARG A 14 11.11 -11.15 -14.11
C ARG A 14 11.23 -9.68 -13.67
N LEU A 15 11.28 -9.45 -12.36
CA LEU A 15 11.50 -8.14 -11.77
C LEU A 15 12.92 -7.62 -12.04
N GLN A 16 13.93 -8.48 -11.88
CA GLN A 16 15.32 -8.17 -12.23
C GLN A 16 15.44 -7.82 -13.71
N ARG A 17 14.81 -8.62 -14.58
CA ARG A 17 14.74 -8.33 -16.02
C ARG A 17 14.10 -6.96 -16.32
N MET A 18 13.06 -6.57 -15.58
CA MET A 18 12.43 -5.25 -15.72
C MET A 18 13.42 -4.13 -15.37
N LYS A 19 14.12 -4.25 -14.24
CA LYS A 19 15.15 -3.30 -13.80
C LYS A 19 16.33 -3.21 -14.78
N GLU A 20 16.75 -4.33 -15.37
CA GLU A 20 17.77 -4.35 -16.42
C GLU A 20 17.34 -3.58 -17.67
N LEU A 21 16.08 -3.74 -18.11
CA LEU A 21 15.54 -3.04 -19.27
C LEU A 21 15.45 -1.53 -19.03
N GLU A 22 15.05 -1.12 -17.83
CA GLU A 22 15.03 0.30 -17.41
C GLU A 22 16.45 0.88 -17.37
N ALA A 23 17.41 0.17 -16.78
CA ALA A 23 18.81 0.60 -16.73
C ALA A 23 19.42 0.72 -18.14
N MET A 24 19.13 -0.22 -19.03
CA MET A 24 19.55 -0.16 -20.44
C MET A 24 18.95 1.04 -21.18
N GLU A 25 17.70 1.39 -20.90
CA GLU A 25 17.06 2.57 -21.49
C GLU A 25 17.69 3.87 -20.99
N GLN A 26 17.96 3.97 -19.70
CA GLN A 26 18.59 5.16 -19.08
C GLN A 26 20.04 5.38 -19.52
N THR A 27 20.80 4.30 -19.71
CA THR A 27 22.23 4.35 -20.08
C THR A 27 22.47 4.53 -21.58
N GLY A 28 21.41 4.69 -22.39
CA GLY A 28 21.54 4.78 -23.85
C GLY A 28 21.86 3.43 -24.51
N GLY A 29 21.66 2.30 -23.81
CA GLY A 29 21.92 0.95 -24.31
C GLY A 29 21.07 0.50 -25.51
N PHE A 30 20.19 1.37 -26.03
CA PHE A 30 19.53 1.19 -27.32
C PHE A 30 20.38 1.65 -28.51
N GLU A 31 21.45 2.41 -28.28
CA GLU A 31 22.41 2.81 -29.30
C GLU A 31 23.10 1.57 -29.88
N GLY A 32 23.01 1.40 -31.20
CA GLY A 32 23.53 0.22 -31.91
C GLY A 32 22.51 -0.90 -32.15
N ARG A 33 21.27 -0.79 -31.65
CA ARG A 33 20.18 -1.74 -31.95
C ARG A 33 19.31 -1.28 -33.10
N THR A 34 18.68 -2.22 -33.80
CA THR A 34 17.73 -1.90 -34.87
C THR A 34 16.43 -1.33 -34.29
N LYS A 35 15.71 -0.50 -35.08
CA LYS A 35 14.39 0.04 -34.69
C LYS A 35 13.39 -1.03 -34.26
N LYS A 36 13.47 -2.23 -34.88
CA LYS A 36 12.61 -3.37 -34.55
C LYS A 36 12.95 -3.95 -33.17
N GLU A 37 14.23 -4.07 -32.83
CA GLU A 37 14.67 -4.57 -31.52
C GLU A 37 14.32 -3.59 -30.41
N ILE A 38 14.54 -2.29 -30.64
CA ILE A 38 14.14 -1.24 -29.70
C ILE A 38 12.64 -1.35 -29.42
N LEU A 39 11.81 -1.45 -30.46
CA LEU A 39 10.36 -1.60 -30.31
C LEU A 39 9.98 -2.86 -29.51
N MET A 40 10.67 -3.98 -29.70
CA MET A 40 10.42 -5.22 -28.96
C MET A 40 10.79 -5.06 -27.47
N LEU A 41 11.93 -4.44 -27.18
CA LEU A 41 12.38 -4.17 -25.80
C LEU A 41 11.45 -3.20 -25.08
N THR A 42 10.99 -2.14 -25.75
CA THR A 42 10.00 -1.21 -25.19
C THR A 42 8.68 -1.91 -24.88
N ARG A 43 8.20 -2.80 -25.76
CA ARG A 43 6.99 -3.60 -25.51
C ARG A 43 7.16 -4.59 -24.36
N GLU A 44 8.34 -5.21 -24.24
CA GLU A 44 8.68 -6.09 -23.13
C GLU A 44 8.66 -5.32 -21.80
N LYS A 45 9.33 -4.16 -21.74
CA LYS A 45 9.35 -3.26 -20.58
C LYS A 45 7.94 -2.87 -20.17
N ASN A 46 7.15 -2.31 -21.08
CA ASN A 46 5.79 -1.85 -20.80
C ASN A 46 4.88 -2.98 -20.29
N LYS A 47 5.07 -4.21 -20.79
CA LYS A 47 4.32 -5.38 -20.33
C LYS A 47 4.71 -5.78 -18.90
N LEU A 48 6.01 -5.77 -18.60
CA LEU A 48 6.51 -6.07 -17.25
C LEU A 48 6.06 -4.99 -16.25
N GLU A 49 6.22 -3.72 -16.60
CA GLU A 49 5.84 -2.58 -15.75
C GLU A 49 4.34 -2.61 -15.40
N ARG A 50 3.47 -2.83 -16.40
CA ARG A 50 2.02 -2.94 -16.17
C ARG A 50 1.63 -4.09 -15.24
N SER A 51 2.39 -5.18 -15.24
CA SER A 51 2.02 -6.40 -14.50
C SER A 51 2.73 -6.57 -13.16
N LEU A 52 3.93 -6.02 -13.01
CA LEU A 52 4.80 -6.21 -11.85
C LEU A 52 5.23 -4.89 -11.19
N GLY A 53 4.79 -3.73 -11.70
CA GLY A 53 5.18 -2.42 -11.18
C GLY A 53 4.87 -2.25 -9.69
N GLY A 54 3.72 -2.75 -9.23
CA GLY A 54 3.33 -2.68 -7.81
C GLY A 54 4.20 -3.50 -6.85
N ILE A 55 5.01 -4.45 -7.36
CA ILE A 55 5.92 -5.27 -6.55
C ILE A 55 7.39 -5.02 -6.88
N ARG A 56 7.71 -3.94 -7.60
CA ARG A 56 9.07 -3.57 -8.04
C ARG A 56 10.06 -3.45 -6.89
N ASP A 57 9.59 -2.94 -5.77
CA ASP A 57 10.43 -2.63 -4.62
C ASP A 57 10.42 -3.77 -3.59
N MET A 58 9.71 -4.87 -3.88
CA MET A 58 9.72 -6.07 -3.04
C MET A 58 10.96 -6.93 -3.28
N SER A 59 11.84 -6.99 -2.28
CA SER A 59 12.99 -7.89 -2.25
C SER A 59 12.65 -9.29 -1.72
N LYS A 60 11.63 -9.39 -0.86
CA LYS A 60 11.17 -10.61 -0.20
C LYS A 60 9.64 -10.72 -0.22
N VAL A 61 9.15 -11.91 0.09
CA VAL A 61 7.71 -12.15 0.30
C VAL A 61 7.19 -11.30 1.47
N PRO A 62 5.94 -10.83 1.39
CA PRO A 62 5.40 -9.92 2.41
C PRO A 62 5.11 -10.65 3.72
N SER A 63 5.16 -9.93 4.83
CA SER A 63 4.86 -10.46 6.17
C SER A 63 3.36 -10.53 6.48
N ALA A 64 2.55 -9.76 5.75
CA ALA A 64 1.09 -9.76 5.82
C ALA A 64 0.57 -9.25 4.47
N ILE A 65 -0.66 -9.62 4.10
CA ILE A 65 -1.32 -9.08 2.92
C ILE A 65 -2.62 -8.36 3.30
N TRP A 66 -2.91 -7.29 2.57
CA TRP A 66 -4.18 -6.60 2.63
C TRP A 66 -4.95 -6.82 1.32
N VAL A 67 -6.22 -7.21 1.42
CA VAL A 67 -7.06 -7.60 0.27
C VAL A 67 -8.39 -6.83 0.28
N VAL A 68 -8.80 -6.37 -0.89
CA VAL A 68 -10.18 -5.90 -1.14
C VAL A 68 -10.88 -6.97 -1.94
N ASP A 69 -12.11 -7.33 -1.53
CA ASP A 69 -12.93 -8.33 -2.21
C ASP A 69 -12.23 -9.69 -2.32
N THR A 70 -12.34 -10.49 -1.26
CA THR A 70 -11.71 -11.82 -1.19
C THR A 70 -12.27 -12.81 -2.19
N ASN A 71 -13.49 -12.59 -2.70
CA ASN A 71 -14.13 -13.46 -3.67
C ASN A 71 -13.54 -13.23 -5.07
N LYS A 72 -13.39 -11.97 -5.48
CA LYS A 72 -12.68 -11.62 -6.71
C LYS A 72 -11.20 -12.00 -6.65
N GLU A 73 -10.53 -11.77 -5.51
CA GLU A 73 -9.09 -12.02 -5.31
C GLU A 73 -8.76 -13.38 -4.66
N HIS A 74 -9.59 -14.39 -4.90
CA HIS A 74 -9.44 -15.74 -4.33
C HIS A 74 -8.05 -16.38 -4.57
N LEU A 75 -7.39 -16.09 -5.69
CA LEU A 75 -6.04 -16.59 -5.97
C LEU A 75 -5.01 -16.03 -4.99
N ALA A 76 -5.08 -14.73 -4.68
CA ALA A 76 -4.16 -14.07 -3.75
C ALA A 76 -4.37 -14.61 -2.33
N VAL A 77 -5.63 -14.77 -1.92
CA VAL A 77 -6.01 -15.36 -0.62
C VAL A 77 -5.51 -16.80 -0.53
N ALA A 78 -5.74 -17.63 -1.55
CA ALA A 78 -5.29 -19.02 -1.56
C ALA A 78 -3.76 -19.16 -1.50
N GLU A 79 -3.03 -18.30 -2.22
CA GLU A 79 -1.57 -18.29 -2.18
C GLU A 79 -1.01 -17.85 -0.83
N ALA A 80 -1.58 -16.79 -0.23
CA ALA A 80 -1.17 -16.31 1.09
C ALA A 80 -1.43 -17.35 2.18
N ARG A 81 -2.62 -17.99 2.17
CA ARG A 81 -2.92 -19.10 3.08
C ARG A 81 -1.94 -20.25 2.95
N LYS A 82 -1.57 -20.61 1.72
CA LYS A 82 -0.59 -21.69 1.47
C LYS A 82 0.79 -21.38 2.04
N LEU A 83 1.17 -20.11 2.09
CA LEU A 83 2.44 -19.64 2.66
C LEU A 83 2.33 -19.25 4.13
N ASN A 84 1.17 -19.43 4.76
CA ASN A 84 0.87 -18.98 6.12
C ASN A 84 1.13 -17.47 6.33
N ILE A 85 0.86 -16.66 5.30
CA ILE A 85 0.95 -15.21 5.40
C ILE A 85 -0.40 -14.70 5.95
N PRO A 86 -0.41 -13.95 7.07
CA PRO A 86 -1.62 -13.38 7.63
C PRO A 86 -2.37 -12.47 6.64
N ILE A 87 -3.69 -12.61 6.62
CA ILE A 87 -4.59 -11.93 5.70
C ILE A 87 -5.46 -10.94 6.46
N ILE A 88 -5.36 -9.67 6.09
CA ILE A 88 -6.27 -8.60 6.49
C ILE A 88 -7.14 -8.29 5.27
N ALA A 89 -8.47 -8.28 5.41
CA ALA A 89 -9.32 -8.01 4.26
C ALA A 89 -10.63 -7.30 4.61
N ILE A 90 -11.13 -6.55 3.62
CA ILE A 90 -12.49 -6.00 3.66
C ILE A 90 -13.45 -7.12 3.22
N LEU A 91 -14.45 -7.39 4.04
CA LEU A 91 -15.47 -8.41 3.77
C LEU A 91 -16.84 -7.77 3.58
N ASP A 92 -17.42 -8.01 2.40
CA ASP A 92 -18.84 -7.75 2.15
C ASP A 92 -19.68 -9.03 2.35
N THR A 93 -21.00 -8.91 2.20
CA THR A 93 -22.01 -9.95 2.41
C THR A 93 -21.80 -11.26 1.63
N ASN A 94 -21.01 -11.23 0.55
CA ASN A 94 -20.75 -12.35 -0.34
C ASN A 94 -19.38 -13.02 -0.11
N CYS A 95 -18.63 -12.61 0.91
CA CYS A 95 -17.31 -13.14 1.23
C CYS A 95 -17.36 -14.09 2.44
N ASP A 96 -16.53 -15.14 2.42
CA ASP A 96 -16.42 -16.09 3.53
C ASP A 96 -15.39 -15.59 4.58
N PRO A 97 -15.80 -15.28 5.81
CA PRO A 97 -14.91 -14.75 6.84
C PRO A 97 -13.87 -15.77 7.33
N ASP A 98 -14.09 -17.07 7.13
CA ASP A 98 -13.16 -18.11 7.61
C ASP A 98 -11.85 -18.17 6.78
N LEU A 99 -11.82 -17.46 5.65
CA LEU A 99 -10.65 -17.36 4.78
C LEU A 99 -9.69 -16.23 5.18
N VAL A 100 -10.06 -15.40 6.17
CA VAL A 100 -9.34 -14.17 6.54
C VAL A 100 -9.02 -14.17 8.03
N ASP A 101 -7.77 -13.87 8.38
CA ASP A 101 -7.32 -13.86 9.78
C ASP A 101 -7.80 -12.60 10.53
N TYR A 102 -7.81 -11.45 9.85
CA TYR A 102 -8.25 -10.17 10.39
C TYR A 102 -9.33 -9.54 9.51
N PRO A 103 -10.60 -10.00 9.66
CA PRO A 103 -11.71 -9.52 8.84
C PRO A 103 -12.18 -8.12 9.25
N ILE A 104 -12.39 -7.24 8.27
CA ILE A 104 -12.99 -5.91 8.45
C ILE A 104 -14.31 -5.88 7.68
N PRO A 105 -15.48 -5.89 8.35
CA PRO A 105 -16.76 -5.82 7.65
C PRO A 105 -16.92 -4.47 6.98
N GLY A 106 -17.27 -4.46 5.70
CA GLY A 106 -17.43 -3.23 4.93
C GLY A 106 -17.87 -3.47 3.49
N ASN A 107 -18.31 -2.41 2.83
CA ASN A 107 -18.68 -2.45 1.42
C ASN A 107 -17.41 -2.33 0.54
N ASP A 108 -17.13 -3.34 -0.28
CA ASP A 108 -16.00 -3.39 -1.20
C ASP A 108 -16.31 -2.88 -2.62
N ASP A 109 -17.59 -2.87 -3.02
CA ASP A 109 -18.04 -2.40 -4.34
C ASP A 109 -17.99 -0.86 -4.49
N ALA A 110 -18.07 -0.11 -3.37
CA ALA A 110 -18.04 1.34 -3.43
C ALA A 110 -16.62 1.92 -3.36
N ILE A 111 -16.25 2.70 -4.38
CA ILE A 111 -14.93 3.38 -4.43
C ILE A 111 -14.65 4.23 -3.19
N ARG A 112 -15.69 4.86 -2.61
CA ARG A 112 -15.54 5.73 -1.43
C ARG A 112 -15.21 4.92 -0.17
N SER A 113 -15.85 3.77 0.03
CA SER A 113 -15.55 2.90 1.19
C SER A 113 -14.19 2.24 1.01
N ALA A 114 -13.88 1.73 -0.18
CA ALA A 114 -12.56 1.18 -0.49
C ALA A 114 -11.45 2.22 -0.23
N ALA A 115 -11.60 3.45 -0.73
CA ALA A 115 -10.64 4.53 -0.52
C ALA A 115 -10.51 4.97 0.95
N LEU A 116 -11.60 4.95 1.71
CA LEU A 116 -11.57 5.25 3.13
C LEU A 116 -10.79 4.18 3.90
N LEU A 117 -11.14 2.91 3.69
CA LEU A 117 -10.54 1.78 4.40
C LEU A 117 -9.06 1.61 4.02
N THR A 118 -8.70 1.80 2.75
CA THR A 118 -7.30 1.84 2.31
C THR A 118 -6.52 2.96 2.98
N LYS A 119 -7.09 4.18 3.07
CA LYS A 119 -6.44 5.32 3.70
C LYS A 119 -6.20 5.07 5.19
N VAL A 120 -7.20 4.51 5.89
CA VAL A 120 -7.09 4.20 7.32
C VAL A 120 -6.02 3.15 7.59
N ILE A 121 -5.99 2.05 6.83
CA ILE A 121 -4.94 1.04 7.02
C ILE A 121 -3.55 1.56 6.64
N ALA A 122 -3.46 2.41 5.60
CA ALA A 122 -2.19 3.04 5.23
C ALA A 122 -1.67 3.97 6.35
N ALA A 123 -2.56 4.75 6.99
CA ALA A 123 -2.20 5.57 8.14
C ALA A 123 -1.70 4.71 9.31
N ALA A 124 -2.39 3.61 9.62
CA ALA A 124 -1.96 2.68 10.68
C ALA A 124 -0.57 2.05 10.38
N ILE A 125 -0.29 1.71 9.12
CA ILE A 125 1.03 1.23 8.70
C ILE A 125 2.09 2.33 8.86
N ALA A 126 1.77 3.56 8.46
CA ALA A 126 2.68 4.70 8.60
C ALA A 126 3.02 4.98 10.06
N GLU A 127 2.03 4.99 10.95
CA GLU A 127 2.24 5.12 12.41
C GLU A 127 3.11 4.00 12.96
N GLY A 128 2.87 2.75 12.54
CA GLY A 128 3.70 1.60 12.93
C GLY A 128 5.16 1.72 12.46
N LEU A 129 5.38 2.21 11.25
CA LEU A 129 6.72 2.47 10.70
C LEU A 129 7.42 3.62 11.46
N GLN A 130 6.70 4.68 11.80
CA GLN A 130 7.20 5.79 12.59
C GLN A 130 7.60 5.35 14.00
N ALA A 131 6.77 4.57 14.68
CA ALA A 131 7.08 4.04 16.00
C ALA A 131 8.34 3.17 15.98
N ARG A 132 8.51 2.34 14.94
CA ARG A 132 9.73 1.54 14.74
C ARG A 132 10.97 2.42 14.49
N GLY A 133 10.84 3.48 13.69
CA GLY A 133 11.92 4.43 13.41
C GLY A 133 12.30 5.30 14.61
N GLY A 134 11.31 5.74 15.39
CA GLY A 134 11.50 6.54 16.60
C GLY A 134 12.04 5.75 17.78
N ALA A 135 11.66 4.47 17.91
CA ALA A 135 12.22 3.57 18.92
C ALA A 135 13.72 3.24 18.69
N GLY A 136 14.25 3.44 17.48
CA GLY A 136 15.67 3.31 17.17
C GLY A 136 16.55 4.48 17.69
N GLY A 137 15.94 5.56 18.19
CA GLY A 137 16.64 6.77 18.66
C GLY A 137 16.85 6.85 20.18
N GLY A 138 16.41 5.87 20.96
CA GLY A 138 16.31 6.04 22.41
C GLY A 138 16.38 4.76 23.24
N ASP A 139 17.35 3.87 23.00
CA ASP A 139 18.00 3.11 24.08
C ASP A 139 19.29 2.45 23.56
N LYS A 140 20.45 3.03 23.89
CA LYS A 140 21.74 2.33 23.83
C LYS A 140 22.00 1.72 25.21
N THR A 141 21.28 0.64 25.53
CA THR A 141 21.70 -0.29 26.57
C THR A 141 21.41 -1.74 26.16
N GLY A 142 22.38 -2.33 25.45
CA GLY A 142 22.72 -3.75 25.53
C GLY A 142 21.68 -4.78 25.09
N SER A 143 21.65 -5.11 23.79
CA SER A 143 21.75 -6.50 23.32
C SER A 143 22.04 -6.51 21.81
N GLU A 144 23.20 -7.03 21.44
CA GLU A 144 23.60 -7.21 20.05
C GLU A 144 22.77 -8.32 19.37
N SER A 145 22.07 -7.98 18.28
CA SER A 145 21.92 -8.88 17.13
C SER A 145 21.70 -8.03 15.88
N GLY A 146 22.69 -8.04 14.99
CA GLY A 146 22.76 -7.20 13.81
C GLY A 146 21.63 -7.42 12.81
N ALA A 147 20.96 -6.32 12.46
CA ALA A 147 20.48 -6.07 11.12
C ALA A 147 20.76 -4.58 10.88
N ALA A 148 21.72 -4.29 10.00
CA ALA A 148 22.04 -2.93 9.60
C ALA A 148 20.75 -2.24 9.14
N ALA A 149 20.46 -1.09 9.75
CA ALA A 149 19.39 -0.22 9.34
C ALA A 149 19.69 0.26 7.92
N GLU A 150 18.98 -0.32 6.94
CA GLU A 150 18.93 0.25 5.60
C GLU A 150 18.17 1.58 5.67
N PRO A 151 18.68 2.67 5.07
CA PRO A 151 17.98 3.95 5.07
C PRO A 151 16.64 3.83 4.34
N LEU A 152 15.58 4.39 4.93
CA LEU A 152 14.23 4.43 4.35
C LEU A 152 14.29 4.97 2.91
N ALA A 153 13.55 4.33 2.03
CA ALA A 153 13.47 4.72 0.63
C ALA A 153 12.79 6.09 0.49
N GLU A 154 13.20 6.88 -0.51
CA GLU A 154 12.80 8.28 -0.67
C GLU A 154 11.27 8.49 -0.75
N TRP A 155 10.54 7.52 -1.32
CA TRP A 155 9.08 7.54 -1.38
C TRP A 155 8.41 7.33 0.00
N GLU A 156 9.05 6.60 0.92
CA GLU A 156 8.56 6.44 2.28
C GLU A 156 8.68 7.75 3.07
N GLN A 157 9.71 8.57 2.77
CA GLN A 157 9.90 9.89 3.36
C GLN A 157 8.85 10.89 2.86
N GLU A 158 8.48 10.82 1.57
CA GLU A 158 7.47 11.68 0.97
C GLU A 158 6.05 11.36 1.50
N LEU A 159 5.75 10.09 1.76
CA LEU A 159 4.50 9.68 2.40
C LEU A 159 4.42 10.18 3.85
N LEU A 160 5.55 10.17 4.57
CA LEU A 160 5.64 10.67 5.94
C LEU A 160 5.46 12.19 6.02
N ALA A 161 6.05 12.91 5.06
CA ALA A 161 5.93 14.36 4.96
C ALA A 161 4.50 14.80 4.63
N SER A 162 3.82 14.09 3.73
CA SER A 162 2.41 14.38 3.41
C SER A 162 1.46 14.08 4.58
N ALA A 163 1.70 13.01 5.33
CA ALA A 163 0.95 12.70 6.55
C ALA A 163 1.16 13.74 7.66
N ALA A 164 2.37 14.30 7.80
CA ALA A 164 2.66 15.34 8.80
C ALA A 164 1.98 16.68 8.47
N ILE A 165 1.78 16.99 7.18
CA ILE A 165 1.07 18.21 6.74
C ILE A 165 -0.45 18.08 6.97
N GLU A 166 -1.02 16.89 6.77
CA GLU A 166 -2.45 16.62 7.01
C GLU A 166 -2.81 16.62 8.52
N ALA A 167 -1.84 16.39 9.41
CA ALA A 167 -2.03 16.32 10.86
C ALA A 167 -1.95 17.68 11.58
N ALA A 168 -1.78 18.80 10.87
CA ALA A 168 -1.80 20.13 11.48
C ALA A 168 -3.24 20.48 11.95
N PRO A 169 -3.46 20.82 13.23
CA PRO A 169 -4.79 21.07 13.74
C PRO A 169 -5.34 22.39 13.20
N THR A 170 -6.47 22.34 12.51
CA THR A 170 -7.31 23.51 12.25
C THR A 170 -7.97 23.94 13.56
N GLU A 171 -7.58 25.10 14.08
CA GLU A 171 -8.18 25.72 15.25
C GLU A 171 -9.70 25.97 15.03
N PRO A 172 -10.57 25.68 16.00
CA PRO A 172 -11.98 26.04 15.91
C PRO A 172 -12.18 27.53 16.20
N GLY A 173 -12.61 28.29 15.20
CA GLY A 173 -13.11 29.67 15.36
C GLY A 173 -14.47 29.72 16.09
N PRO A 174 -14.84 30.87 16.70
CA PRO A 174 -15.88 30.94 17.73
C PRO A 174 -17.29 30.84 17.13
N VAL A 175 -18.14 30.05 17.79
CA VAL A 175 -19.59 30.03 17.57
C VAL A 175 -20.19 31.32 18.13
N ALA A 176 -20.75 32.15 17.23
CA ALA A 176 -21.56 33.30 17.58
C ALA A 176 -22.99 32.85 17.93
N ASP A 177 -23.46 33.34 19.07
CA ASP A 177 -24.78 33.18 19.64
C ASP A 177 -25.76 34.12 18.92
N GLU A 178 -26.73 33.59 18.18
CA GLU A 178 -27.89 34.36 17.70
C GLU A 178 -29.17 33.73 18.25
N SER A 179 -29.70 34.42 19.27
CA SER A 179 -31.01 34.21 19.87
C SER A 179 -32.12 34.47 18.85
N VAL A 180 -32.91 33.45 18.52
CA VAL A 180 -34.19 33.61 17.80
C VAL A 180 -35.29 33.93 18.83
N THR A 181 -35.76 35.18 18.82
CA THR A 181 -36.95 35.64 19.53
C THR A 181 -38.22 35.07 18.88
N ILE A 182 -39.02 34.34 19.66
CA ILE A 182 -40.39 33.94 19.29
C ILE A 182 -41.35 34.96 19.90
N GLU A 183 -42.08 35.68 19.04
CA GLU A 183 -43.11 36.65 19.42
C GLU A 183 -44.49 36.02 19.19
N VAL A 184 -45.25 35.81 20.28
CA VAL A 184 -46.69 35.46 20.27
C VAL A 184 -47.35 36.30 21.37
N PRO A 185 -48.38 37.09 21.06
CA PRO A 185 -49.76 36.77 21.51
C PRO A 185 -50.84 37.30 20.53
N ALA A 186 -52.14 37.05 20.63
CA ALA A 186 -53.03 36.10 21.29
C ALA A 186 -54.46 36.40 20.75
N GLU A 187 -55.39 35.48 20.95
CA GLU A 187 -56.82 35.61 20.68
C GLU A 187 -57.48 36.83 21.34
N GLY A 188 -58.50 37.36 20.66
CA GLY A 188 -59.44 38.38 21.12
C GLY A 188 -60.46 38.70 20.02
#